data_AF-F4QQK0-F1
#
_entry.id   AF-F4QQK0-F1
#
_cell.length_a   1.000
_cell.length_b   1.000
_cell.length_c   1.000
_cell.angle_alpha   90.00
_cell.angle_beta   90.00
_cell.angle_gamma   90.00
#
_symmetry.space_group_name_H-M   'P 1'
#
loop_
_entity.id
_entity.type
_entity.pdbx_description
1 polymer ?
#
loop_
_entity_poly.entity_id
_entity_poly.type
_entity_poly.pdbx_seq_one_letter_code
_entity_poly.pdbx_strand_id
1 'polypeptide(L)' 'MTDEKKPGLSLPMRRGIACAGIMVFLFFYVWVVASLGQLIRGGPITALIFYALAGTLWGLPLIPLIAWSERYQWKKKK' A
#
# COMPACT_ATOMS: atom_id res chain seq x y z
N MET A 1 40.64 12.80 4.40
CA MET A 1 39.37 13.10 3.71
C MET A 1 38.32 12.23 4.34
N THR A 2 37.43 12.85 5.11
CA THR A 2 36.42 12.19 5.95
C THR A 2 35.42 11.43 5.08
N ASP A 3 35.34 10.13 5.29
CA ASP A 3 34.30 9.27 4.75
C ASP A 3 32.99 9.63 5.47
N GLU A 4 32.23 10.56 4.88
CA GLU A 4 30.90 10.95 5.34
C GLU A 4 29.96 9.76 5.11
N LYS A 5 29.96 8.84 6.07
CA LYS A 5 29.03 7.71 6.13
C LYS A 5 27.63 8.27 6.40
N LYS A 6 26.95 8.72 5.35
CA LYS A 6 25.53 9.09 5.39
C LYS A 6 24.78 7.96 6.09
N PRO A 7 24.05 8.21 7.19
CA PRO A 7 23.31 7.18 7.88
C PRO A 7 22.16 6.76 6.97
N GLY A 8 22.40 5.74 6.15
CA GLY A 8 21.34 5.06 5.43
C GLY A 8 20.33 4.57 6.46
N LEU A 9 19.12 5.11 6.42
CA LEU A 9 17.99 4.79 7.30
C LEU A 9 17.97 3.31 7.71
N SER A 10 18.00 3.09 9.03
CA SER A 10 18.02 1.77 9.65
C SER A 10 16.83 0.92 9.17
N LEU A 11 17.07 -0.40 9.00
CA LEU A 11 16.05 -1.38 8.60
C LEU A 11 14.71 -1.25 9.36
N PRO A 12 14.67 -1.03 10.69
CA PRO A 12 13.40 -0.82 11.41
C PRO A 12 12.66 0.46 11.01
N MET A 13 13.35 1.57 10.69
CA MET A 13 12.67 2.79 10.25
C MET A 13 11.98 2.61 8.90
N ARG A 14 12.58 1.85 7.98
CA ARG A 14 11.95 1.52 6.70
C ARG A 14 10.68 0.70 6.90
N ARG A 15 10.69 -0.27 7.82
CA ARG A 15 9.49 -1.03 8.19
C ARG A 15 8.42 -0.16 8.83
N GLY A 16 8.81 0.79 9.69
CA GLY A 16 7.89 1.77 10.28
C GLY A 16 7.21 2.65 9.23
N ILE A 17 7.98 3.16 8.27
CA ILE A 17 7.46 3.98 7.16
C ILE A 17 6.55 3.14 6.25
N ALA A 18 6.88 1.86 6.02
CA ALA A 18 6.01 0.94 5.30
C ALA A 18 4.67 0.75 6.04
N CYS A 19 4.68 0.41 7.32
CA CYS A 19 3.44 0.26 8.09
C CYS A 19 2.61 1.56 8.12
N ALA A 20 3.26 2.71 8.30
CA ALA A 20 2.59 4.01 8.26
C ALA A 20 1.99 4.30 6.88
N GLY A 21 2.71 4.00 5.80
CA GLY A 21 2.24 4.13 4.42
C GLY A 21 1.01 3.26 4.14
N ILE A 22 1.00 2.00 4.61
CA ILE A 22 -0.19 1.12 4.51
C ILE A 22 -1.36 1.76 5.26
N MET A 23 -1.16 2.21 6.49
CA MET A 23 -2.26 2.79 7.28
C MET A 23 -2.86 4.02 6.59
N VAL A 24 -2.04 4.95 6.13
CA VAL A 24 -2.52 6.16 5.44
C VAL A 24 -3.24 5.80 4.15
N PHE A 25 -2.67 4.90 3.35
CA PHE A 25 -3.31 4.42 2.13
C PHE A 25 -4.65 3.75 2.41
N LEU A 26 -4.70 2.84 3.40
CA LEU A 26 -5.90 2.10 3.75
C LEU A 26 -7.01 3.05 4.22
N PHE A 27 -6.65 4.04 5.03
CA PHE A 27 -7.58 5.05 5.51
C PHE A 27 -8.17 5.86 4.35
N PHE A 28 -7.31 6.33 3.44
CA PHE A 28 -7.73 7.08 2.26
C PHE A 28 -8.57 6.21 1.30
N TYR A 29 -8.16 4.96 1.10
CA TYR A 29 -8.85 3.99 0.26
C TYR A 29 -10.26 3.72 0.75
N VAL A 30 -10.43 3.40 2.03
CA VAL A 30 -11.74 3.16 2.64
C VAL A 30 -12.61 4.41 2.54
N TRP A 31 -12.05 5.59 2.79
CA TRP A 31 -12.80 6.84 2.69
C TRP A 31 -13.30 7.10 1.27
N VAL A 32 -12.45 6.89 0.26
CA VAL A 32 -12.81 7.00 -1.17
C VAL A 32 -13.89 5.98 -1.52
N VAL A 33 -13.70 4.71 -1.17
CA VAL A 33 -14.67 3.63 -1.46
C VAL A 33 -16.02 3.90 -0.80
N ALA A 34 -16.05 4.33 0.47
CA ALA A 34 -17.28 4.66 1.17
C ALA A 34 -17.99 5.87 0.54
N SER A 35 -17.24 6.90 0.15
CA SER A 35 -17.79 8.09 -0.50
C SER A 35 -18.36 7.79 -1.89
N LEU A 36 -17.66 6.97 -2.68
CA LEU A 36 -18.14 6.48 -3.98
C LEU A 36 -19.38 5.59 -3.82
N GLY A 37 -19.41 4.72 -2.80
CA GLY A 37 -20.57 3.88 -2.50
C GLY A 37 -21.83 4.69 -2.19
N GLN A 38 -21.69 5.84 -1.52
CA GLN A 38 -22.81 6.77 -1.27
C GLN A 38 -23.23 7.54 -2.53
N LEU A 39 -22.28 7.82 -3.43
CA LEU A 39 -22.55 8.56 -4.68
C LEU A 39 -23.19 7.69 -5.76
N ILE A 40 -22.91 6.39 -5.75
CA ILE A 40 -23.49 5.41 -6.66
C ILE A 40 -24.97 5.19 -6.27
N ARG A 41 -25.88 5.92 -6.92
CA ARG A 41 -27.32 5.61 -6.98
C ARG A 41 -27.62 4.45 -7.95
N GLY A 42 -26.71 3.49 -8.03
CA GLY A 42 -26.89 2.26 -8.81
C GLY A 42 -27.75 1.26 -8.02
N GLY A 43 -28.47 0.40 -8.73
CA GLY A 43 -29.19 -0.70 -8.11
C GLY A 43 -28.26 -1.65 -7.32
N PRO A 44 -28.83 -2.63 -6.59
CA PRO A 44 -28.08 -3.51 -5.68
C PRO A 44 -26.93 -4.29 -6.35
N ILE A 45 -27.04 -4.59 -7.65
CA ILE A 45 -26.00 -5.30 -8.41
C ILE A 45 -24.75 -4.44 -8.62
N THR A 46 -24.92 -3.14 -8.90
CA THR A 46 -23.80 -2.22 -9.11
C THR A 46 -23.00 -2.04 -7.81
N ALA A 47 -23.70 -1.91 -6.68
CA ALA A 47 -23.06 -1.88 -5.36
C ALA A 47 -22.29 -3.19 -5.09
N LEU A 48 -22.88 -4.35 -5.40
CA LEU A 48 -22.23 -5.66 -5.24
C LEU A 48 -20.92 -5.76 -6.02
N ILE A 49 -20.92 -5.42 -7.32
CA ILE A 49 -19.72 -5.48 -8.15
C ILE A 49 -18.67 -4.47 -7.66
N PHE A 50 -19.10 -3.26 -7.30
CA PHE A 50 -18.22 -2.22 -6.77
C PHE A 50 -17.52 -2.67 -5.49
N TYR A 51 -18.26 -3.17 -4.51
CA TYR A 51 -17.69 -3.66 -3.26
C TYR A 51 -16.87 -4.94 -3.45
N ALA A 52 -17.26 -5.84 -4.37
CA ALA A 52 -16.48 -7.03 -4.69
C ALA A 52 -15.10 -6.68 -5.27
N LEU A 53 -15.06 -5.76 -6.25
CA LEU A 53 -13.81 -5.27 -6.83
C LEU A 53 -13.01 -4.48 -5.81
N ALA A 54 -13.63 -3.61 -5.01
CA ALA A 54 -12.94 -2.88 -3.96
C ALA A 54 -12.28 -3.84 -2.94
N GLY A 55 -13.02 -4.88 -2.53
CA GLY A 55 -12.51 -5.92 -1.64
C GLY A 55 -11.42 -6.81 -2.23
N THR A 56 -11.22 -6.84 -3.56
CA THR A 56 -10.10 -7.56 -4.18
C THR A 56 -8.92 -6.64 -4.50
N LEU A 57 -9.17 -5.39 -4.87
CA LEU A 57 -8.13 -4.44 -5.29
C LEU A 57 -7.27 -3.93 -4.12
N TRP A 58 -7.80 -3.92 -2.89
CA TRP A 58 -7.10 -3.40 -1.70
C TRP A 58 -5.77 -4.11 -1.37
N GLY A 59 -5.49 -5.29 -1.94
CA GLY A 59 -4.25 -6.05 -1.74
C GLY A 59 -3.07 -5.61 -2.63
N LEU A 60 -3.32 -4.90 -3.73
CA LEU A 60 -2.28 -4.34 -4.62
C LEU A 60 -1.17 -3.52 -3.91
N PRO A 61 -1.47 -2.67 -2.91
CA PRO A 61 -0.47 -1.85 -2.23
C PRO A 61 0.32 -2.62 -1.16
N LEU A 62 -0.15 -3.80 -0.73
CA LEU A 62 0.53 -4.63 0.26
C LEU A 62 1.85 -5.19 -0.32
N ILE A 63 1.81 -5.63 -1.58
CA ILE A 63 2.93 -6.27 -2.28
C ILE A 63 4.17 -5.36 -2.45
N PRO A 64 4.07 -4.13 -2.99
CA PRO A 64 5.24 -3.28 -3.20
C PRO A 64 5.86 -2.81 -1.88
N LEU A 65 5.07 -2.62 -0.83
CA LEU A 65 5.55 -2.13 0.44
C LEU A 65 6.25 -3.21 1.26
N ILE A 66 5.74 -4.45 1.22
CA ILE A 66 6.45 -5.61 1.75
C ILE A 66 7.77 -5.81 0.99
N ALA A 67 7.75 -5.78 -0.35
CA ALA A 67 8.95 -5.90 -1.19
C ALA A 67 10.00 -4.81 -0.94
N TRP A 68 9.55 -3.57 -0.62
CA TRP A 68 10.43 -2.47 -0.24
C TRP A 68 11.00 -2.65 1.19
N SER A 69 10.17 -3.10 2.14
CA SER A 69 10.57 -3.37 3.52
C SER A 69 11.58 -4.52 3.63
N GLU A 70 11.47 -5.49 2.73
CA GLU A 70 12.27 -6.71 2.73
C GLU A 70 13.60 -6.52 1.99
N ARG A 71 13.78 -5.41 1.26
CA ARG A 71 14.94 -5.20 0.38
C ARG A 71 15.10 -6.42 -0.52
N TYR A 72 14.21 -6.54 -1.51
CA TYR A 72 14.31 -7.52 -2.59
C TYR A 72 15.75 -7.53 -3.14
N GLN A 73 16.57 -8.45 -2.64
CA GLN A 73 17.84 -8.82 -3.23
C GLN A 73 17.48 -9.64 -4.48
N TRP A 74 16.98 -8.98 -5.53
CA TRP A 74 17.09 -9.53 -6.89
C TRP A 74 18.58 -9.43 -7.22
N LYS A 75 19.42 -10.20 -6.52
CA LYS A 75 20.65 -10.66 -7.15
C LYS A 75 20.16 -11.53 -8.28
N LYS A 76 20.05 -10.92 -9.45
CA LYS A 76 20.09 -11.60 -10.74
C LYS A 76 21.23 -12.60 -10.60
N LYS A 77 20.90 -13.89 -10.43
CA LYS A 77 21.89 -14.93 -10.70
C LYS A 77 22.20 -14.81 -12.17
N LYS A 78 23.48 -14.56 -12.41
CA LYS A 78 24.11 -14.38 -13.71
C LYS A 78 23.95 -15.64 -14.54
#